data_AF-T1DKA3-F1
#
_entry.id   AF-T1DKA3-F1
#
_cell.length_a   1.000
_cell.length_b   1.000
_cell.length_c   1.000
_cell.angle_alpha   90.00
_cell.angle_beta   90.00
_cell.angle_gamma   90.00
#
_symmetry.space_group_name_H-M   'P 1'
#
loop_
_entity.id
_entity.type
_entity.pdbx_description
1 polymer ?
#
loop_
_entity_poly.entity_id
_entity_poly.type
_entity_poly.pdbx_seq_one_letter_code
_entity_poly.pdbx_strand_id
1 'polypeptide(L)'
;ISFAGVIHRLTKMLASRAVLVGRLVHRALGRQAGASGVLRNQIVRHGHDWSYRVNGPKPDLITRVGAQVAGGLMWWWVLWHLFHEYEHITGEFDYPDPSQWTNAELGIPSELDELE
;
A
#
# COMPACT_ATOMS: atom_id res chain seq x y z
N ILE A 1 22.17 49.61 11.37
CA ILE A 1 21.40 48.55 12.05
C ILE A 1 22.13 47.23 11.80
N SER A 2 22.84 46.68 12.79
CA SER A 2 23.72 45.52 12.58
C SER A 2 22.89 44.24 12.43
N PHE A 3 23.16 43.47 11.37
CA PHE A 3 22.50 42.20 11.01
C PHE A 3 22.51 41.19 12.17
N ALA A 4 23.59 41.18 12.97
CA ALA A 4 23.73 40.35 14.17
C ALA A 4 22.70 40.68 15.27
N GLY A 5 22.31 41.94 15.41
CA GLY A 5 21.32 42.38 16.40
C GLY A 5 19.87 42.05 16.04
N VAL A 6 19.60 41.72 14.77
CA VAL A 6 18.29 41.27 14.29
C VAL A 6 18.14 39.77 14.51
N ILE A 7 19.18 38.99 14.19
CA ILE A 7 19.22 37.54 14.41
C ILE A 7 19.11 37.21 15.91
N HIS A 8 19.82 37.93 16.78
CA HIS A 8 19.76 37.71 18.22
C HIS A 8 18.40 38.07 18.85
N ARG A 9 17.65 38.99 18.25
CA ARG A 9 16.28 39.32 18.69
C ARG A 9 15.27 38.29 18.18
N LEU A 10 15.44 37.77 16.98
CA LEU A 10 14.59 36.72 16.41
C LEU A 10 14.69 35.38 17.15
N THR A 11 15.90 34.96 17.53
CA THR A 11 16.10 33.70 18.28
C THR A 11 15.46 33.74 19.67
N LYS A 12 15.55 34.89 20.37
CA LYS A 12 14.89 35.10 21.66
C LYS A 12 13.36 35.13 21.56
N MET A 13 12.81 35.70 20.49
CA MET A 13 11.35 35.72 20.26
C MET A 13 10.78 34.36 19.86
N LEU A 14 11.51 33.54 19.09
CA LEU A 14 11.09 32.18 18.74
C LEU A 14 11.08 31.25 19.96
N ALA A 15 12.09 31.36 20.83
CA ALA A 15 12.17 30.55 22.05
C ALA A 15 11.03 30.85 23.04
N SER A 16 10.64 32.12 23.23
CA SER A 16 9.56 32.46 24.18
C SER A 16 8.18 32.00 23.71
N ARG A 17 7.93 32.07 22.39
CA ARG A 17 6.68 31.60 21.78
C ARG A 17 6.55 30.09 21.82
N ALA A 18 7.66 29.35 21.64
CA ALA A 18 7.67 27.88 21.75
C ALA A 18 7.30 27.39 23.15
N VAL A 19 7.75 28.07 24.21
CA VAL A 19 7.43 27.70 25.61
C VAL A 19 5.94 27.93 25.93
N LEU A 20 5.34 29.00 25.41
CA LEU A 20 3.91 29.29 25.61
C LEU A 20 3.02 28.29 24.87
N VAL A 21 3.38 27.93 23.63
CA VAL A 21 2.67 26.89 22.86
C VAL A 21 2.79 25.54 23.55
N GLY A 22 3.98 25.15 24.01
CA GLY A 22 4.20 23.88 24.73
C GLY A 22 3.34 23.77 26.00
N ARG A 23 3.21 24.85 26.78
CA ARG A 23 2.36 24.87 27.99
C ARG A 23 0.87 24.80 27.67
N LEU A 24 0.43 25.43 26.58
CA LEU A 24 -0.96 25.35 26.11
C LEU A 24 -1.30 23.96 25.59
N VAL A 25 -0.40 23.32 24.83
CA VAL A 25 -0.54 21.94 24.36
C VAL A 25 -0.58 20.96 25.54
N HIS A 26 0.32 21.12 26.52
CA HIS A 26 0.31 20.28 27.72
C HIS A 26 -0.98 20.44 28.55
N ARG A 27 -1.55 21.65 28.64
CA ARG A 27 -2.86 21.86 29.30
C ARG A 27 -4.03 21.32 28.48
N ALA A 28 -4.00 21.43 27.15
CA ALA A 28 -5.04 20.88 26.29
C ALA A 28 -5.07 19.35 26.34
N LEU A 29 -3.89 18.72 26.30
CA LEU A 29 -3.75 17.26 26.40
C LEU A 29 -4.03 16.75 27.83
N GLY A 30 -3.67 17.51 28.86
CA GLY A 30 -3.88 17.12 30.27
C GLY A 30 -5.33 17.26 30.77
N ARG A 31 -6.22 17.98 30.04
CA ARG A 31 -7.59 18.24 30.49
C ARG A 31 -8.56 17.07 30.24
N GLN A 32 -8.17 16.08 29.45
CA GLN A 32 -8.99 14.88 29.21
C GLN A 32 -8.81 13.76 30.25
N ALA A 33 -7.83 13.85 31.15
CA ALA A 33 -7.57 12.79 32.13
C ALA A 33 -8.46 12.85 33.40
N GLY A 34 -9.21 13.94 33.61
CA GLY A 34 -9.90 14.21 34.89
C GLY A 34 -11.43 14.15 34.89
N ALA A 35 -12.08 13.86 33.76
CA ALA A 35 -13.54 13.79 33.65
C ALA A 35 -14.05 12.38 33.28
N SER A 36 -13.21 11.36 33.47
CA SER A 36 -13.59 9.96 33.28
C SER A 36 -14.26 9.49 34.56
N GLY A 37 -15.59 9.62 34.62
CA GLY A 37 -16.40 8.99 35.66
C GLY A 37 -15.97 7.53 35.82
N VAL A 38 -15.95 7.07 37.08
CA VAL A 38 -15.62 5.70 37.51
C VAL A 38 -15.86 4.70 36.39
N LEU A 39 -14.80 4.36 35.65
CA LEU A 39 -14.87 3.38 34.59
C LEU A 39 -15.10 2.05 35.29
N ARG A 40 -16.36 1.63 35.33
CA ARG A 40 -16.75 0.28 35.71
C ARG A 40 -15.96 -0.63 34.78
N ASN A 41 -14.92 -1.25 35.33
CA ASN A 41 -14.06 -2.20 34.62
C ASN A 41 -14.92 -3.45 34.39
N GLN A 42 -15.83 -3.36 33.42
CA GLN A 42 -16.69 -4.47 33.04
C GLN A 42 -15.75 -5.53 32.46
N ILE A 43 -15.74 -6.69 33.09
CA ILE A 43 -14.99 -7.85 32.60
C ILE A 43 -15.48 -8.12 31.18
N VAL A 44 -14.69 -7.72 30.19
CA VAL A 44 -14.94 -8.01 28.78
C VAL A 44 -14.68 -9.50 28.61
N ARG A 45 -15.75 -10.29 28.44
CA ARG A 45 -15.62 -11.73 28.19
C ARG A 45 -15.28 -11.90 26.71
N HIS A 46 -14.14 -12.53 26.42
CA HIS A 46 -13.73 -12.93 25.06
C HIS A 46 -14.56 -14.14 24.57
N GLY A 47 -15.89 -13.98 24.50
CA GLY A 47 -16.78 -15.00 23.93
C GLY A 47 -16.67 -15.03 22.41
N HIS A 48 -17.01 -16.18 21.82
CA HIS A 48 -17.13 -16.31 20.37
C HIS A 48 -18.32 -15.48 19.90
N ASP A 49 -18.09 -14.58 18.95
CA ASP A 49 -19.08 -13.61 18.50
C ASP A 49 -20.04 -14.28 17.49
N TRP A 50 -21.36 -14.21 17.74
CA TRP A 50 -22.40 -14.84 16.90
C TRP A 50 -23.47 -13.82 16.53
N SER A 51 -23.77 -13.72 15.23
CA SER A 51 -24.82 -12.86 14.68
C SER A 51 -25.88 -13.69 13.95
N TYR A 52 -27.17 -13.40 14.15
CA TYR A 52 -28.27 -14.03 13.43
C TYR A 52 -29.13 -12.99 12.69
N ARG A 53 -29.38 -13.21 11.39
CA ARG A 53 -30.18 -12.33 10.50
C ARG A 53 -29.73 -10.86 10.47
N VAL A 54 -28.49 -10.60 10.86
CA VAL A 54 -27.85 -9.28 10.80
C VAL A 54 -26.43 -9.45 10.29
N ASN A 55 -25.84 -8.36 9.83
CA ASN A 55 -24.45 -8.36 9.40
C ASN A 55 -23.55 -8.85 10.54
N GLY A 56 -22.56 -9.66 10.19
CA GLY A 56 -21.60 -10.21 11.13
C GLY A 56 -20.92 -9.13 11.97
N PRO A 57 -20.47 -9.47 13.19
CA PRO A 57 -19.71 -8.55 14.01
C PRO A 57 -18.52 -8.03 13.22
N LYS A 58 -18.27 -6.74 13.40
CA LYS A 58 -17.22 -6.03 12.70
C LYS A 58 -15.87 -6.67 13.07
N PRO A 59 -15.07 -7.17 12.09
CA PRO A 59 -13.75 -7.71 12.40
C PRO A 59 -12.89 -6.66 13.09
N ASP A 60 -11.88 -7.11 13.83
CA ASP A 60 -10.95 -6.21 14.52
C ASP A 60 -10.29 -5.23 13.54
N LEU A 61 -9.87 -4.07 14.05
CA LEU A 61 -9.21 -3.05 13.25
C LEU A 61 -7.96 -3.61 12.56
N ILE A 62 -7.18 -4.44 13.26
CA ILE A 62 -5.97 -5.04 12.70
C ILE A 62 -6.34 -5.96 11.53
N THR A 63 -7.39 -6.77 11.65
CA THR A 63 -7.85 -7.64 10.57
C THR A 63 -8.29 -6.84 9.34
N ARG A 64 -9.01 -5.73 9.54
CA ARG A 64 -9.48 -4.86 8.44
C ARG A 64 -8.33 -4.18 7.72
N VAL A 65 -7.41 -3.59 8.49
CA VAL A 65 -6.24 -2.90 7.94
C VAL A 65 -5.31 -3.90 7.27
N GLY A 66 -5.09 -5.06 7.90
CA GLY A 66 -4.33 -6.16 7.33
C GLY A 66 -4.89 -6.63 5.99
N ALA A 67 -6.22 -6.78 5.88
CA ALA A 67 -6.87 -7.13 4.61
C ALA A 67 -6.66 -6.07 3.52
N GLN A 68 -6.75 -4.77 3.88
CA GLN A 68 -6.51 -3.68 2.93
C GLN A 68 -5.05 -3.59 2.49
N VAL A 69 -4.10 -3.76 3.41
CA VAL A 69 -2.66 -3.76 3.11
C VAL A 69 -2.30 -4.96 2.24
N ALA A 70 -2.80 -6.15 2.57
CA ALA A 70 -2.56 -7.35 1.76
C ALA A 70 -3.13 -7.20 0.34
N GLY A 71 -4.37 -6.70 0.20
CA GLY A 71 -4.97 -6.43 -1.11
C GLY A 71 -4.22 -5.35 -1.89
N GLY A 72 -3.75 -4.29 -1.22
CA GLY A 72 -2.93 -3.24 -1.83
C GLY A 72 -1.58 -3.75 -2.30
N LEU A 73 -0.89 -4.56 -1.49
CA LEU A 73 0.39 -5.18 -1.85
C LEU A 73 0.23 -6.15 -3.03
N MET A 74 -0.84 -6.95 -3.04
CA MET A 74 -1.15 -7.85 -4.16
C MET A 74 -1.30 -7.07 -5.47
N TRP A 75 -2.16 -6.04 -5.50
CA TRP A 75 -2.38 -5.26 -6.72
C TRP A 75 -1.17 -4.41 -7.12
N TRP A 76 -0.44 -3.86 -6.14
CA TRP A 76 0.82 -3.18 -6.40
C TRP A 76 1.81 -4.13 -7.08
N TRP A 77 1.97 -5.36 -6.59
CA TRP A 77 2.87 -6.36 -7.17
C TRP A 77 2.49 -6.68 -8.61
N VAL A 78 1.20 -6.90 -8.88
CA VAL A 78 0.69 -7.23 -10.22
C VAL A 78 0.95 -6.09 -11.19
N LEU A 79 0.60 -4.86 -10.81
CA LEU A 79 0.78 -3.69 -11.69
C LEU A 79 2.27 -3.36 -11.88
N TRP A 80 3.09 -3.60 -10.86
CA TRP A 80 4.54 -3.43 -10.96
C TRP A 80 5.15 -4.39 -11.99
N HIS A 81 4.84 -5.70 -11.93
CA HIS A 81 5.36 -6.69 -12.88
C HIS A 81 4.74 -6.54 -14.26
N LEU A 82 3.48 -6.10 -14.35
CA LEU A 82 2.86 -5.77 -15.64
C LEU A 82 3.60 -4.63 -16.36
N PHE A 83 4.16 -3.67 -15.62
CA PHE A 83 4.93 -2.57 -16.22
C PHE A 83 6.39 -2.94 -16.51
N HIS A 84 7.05 -3.68 -15.62
CA HIS A 84 8.48 -3.98 -15.74
C HIS A 84 8.78 -5.23 -16.57
N GLU A 85 7.87 -6.19 -16.57
CA GLU A 85 8.08 -7.53 -17.13
C GLU A 85 6.84 -7.97 -17.95
N TYR A 86 6.33 -7.06 -18.79
CA TYR A 86 5.14 -7.31 -19.62
C TYR A 86 5.31 -8.46 -20.63
N GLU A 87 6.56 -8.77 -20.96
CA GLU A 87 6.99 -9.80 -21.91
C GLU A 87 6.48 -11.20 -21.52
N HIS A 88 6.34 -11.48 -20.22
CA HIS A 88 5.75 -12.75 -19.74
C HIS A 88 4.29 -12.93 -20.16
N ILE A 89 3.57 -11.85 -20.48
CA ILE A 89 2.17 -11.89 -20.90
C ILE A 89 2.07 -11.80 -22.43
N THR A 90 2.85 -10.93 -23.07
CA THR A 90 2.77 -10.73 -24.52
C THR A 90 3.58 -11.74 -25.33
N GLY A 91 4.46 -12.50 -24.67
CA GLY A 91 5.45 -13.35 -25.31
C GLY A 91 6.81 -12.65 -25.40
N GLU A 92 7.87 -13.39 -25.08
CA GLU A 92 9.26 -12.94 -25.16
C GLU A 92 9.83 -13.06 -26.58
N PHE A 93 9.35 -14.06 -27.34
CA PHE A 93 9.85 -14.39 -28.67
C PHE A 93 8.84 -14.05 -29.76
N ASP A 94 9.34 -13.47 -30.86
CA ASP A 94 8.55 -13.29 -32.07
C ASP A 94 8.06 -14.63 -32.59
N TYR A 95 6.76 -14.72 -32.87
CA TYR A 95 6.18 -15.93 -33.40
C TYR A 95 6.52 -16.04 -34.90
N PRO A 96 7.19 -17.12 -35.36
CA PRO A 96 7.54 -17.28 -36.76
C PRO A 96 6.28 -17.49 -37.61
N ASP A 97 6.24 -16.85 -38.77
CA ASP A 97 5.17 -17.04 -39.75
C ASP A 97 5.33 -18.40 -40.46
N PRO A 98 4.40 -19.36 -40.28
CA PRO A 98 4.52 -20.69 -40.88
C PRO A 98 4.52 -20.69 -42.40
N SER A 99 4.00 -19.63 -43.04
CA SER A 99 3.95 -19.52 -44.51
C SER A 99 5.31 -19.22 -45.14
N GLN A 100 6.29 -18.79 -44.34
CA GLN A 100 7.64 -18.51 -44.81
C GLN A 100 8.56 -19.73 -44.80
N TRP A 101 8.10 -20.86 -44.25
CA TRP A 101 8.87 -22.10 -44.23
C TRP A 101 8.90 -22.72 -45.61
N THR A 102 10.09 -23.11 -46.06
CA THR A 102 10.25 -23.69 -47.40
C THR A 102 9.83 -25.16 -47.40
N ASN A 103 9.29 -25.65 -48.51
CA ASN A 103 8.90 -27.06 -48.65
C ASN A 103 10.06 -28.03 -48.36
N ALA A 104 11.29 -27.62 -48.67
CA ALA A 104 12.51 -28.39 -48.38
C ALA A 104 12.77 -28.55 -46.87
N GLU A 105 12.59 -27.49 -46.07
CA GLU A 105 12.72 -27.55 -44.60
C GLU A 105 11.60 -28.36 -43.95
N LEU A 106 10.42 -28.38 -44.59
CA LEU A 106 9.25 -29.13 -44.15
C LEU A 106 9.25 -30.60 -44.59
N GLY A 107 10.23 -31.01 -45.41
CA GLY A 107 10.30 -32.36 -45.97
C GLY A 107 9.14 -32.69 -46.92
N ILE A 108 8.50 -31.67 -47.50
CA ILE A 108 7.47 -31.84 -48.52
C ILE A 108 8.20 -32.09 -49.84
N PRO A 109 7.97 -33.25 -50.50
CA PRO A 109 8.62 -33.57 -51.78
C PRO A 109 8.42 -32.44 -52.78
N SER A 110 9.47 -32.13 -53.53
CA SER A 110 9.29 -31.27 -54.69
C SER A 110 8.65 -32.09 -55.81
N GLU A 111 7.86 -31.45 -56.66
CA GLU A 111 7.26 -32.12 -57.82
C GLU A 111 8.32 -32.75 -58.75
N LEU A 112 9.60 -32.34 -58.65
CA LEU A 112 10.70 -32.94 -59.40
C LEU A 112 11.17 -34.27 -58.80
N ASP A 113 11.13 -34.44 -57.48
CA ASP A 113 11.57 -35.68 -56.80
C ASP A 113 10.53 -36.80 -56.91
N GLU A 114 9.25 -36.48 -57.16
CA GLU A 114 8.19 -37.47 -57.38
C GLU A 114 8.18 -38.03 -58.82
N LEU A 115 8.91 -37.40 -59.74
CA LEU A 115 8.95 -37.73 -61.16
C LEU A 115 10.23 -38.50 -61.58
N GLU A 116 11.18 -38.70 -60.67
CA GLU A 116 12.40 -39.53 -60.82
C GLU A 116 12.18 -40.97 -60.32
#